data_AF-A0AAN6H7I4-F1
#
_entry.id   AF-A0AAN6H7I4-F1
#
_cell.length_a   1.000
_cell.length_b   1.000
_cell.length_c   1.000
_cell.angle_alpha   90.00
_cell.angle_beta   90.00
_cell.angle_gamma   90.00
#
_symmetry.space_group_name_H-M   'P 1'
#
loop_
_entity.id
_entity.type
_entity.pdbx_description
1 polymer ?
#
loop_
_entity_poly.entity_id
_entity_poly.type
_entity_poly.pdbx_seq_one_letter_code
_entity_poly.pdbx_strand_id
1 'polypeptide(L)'
;MTTEDKPLTERATDLITQTEQKATEALTVLWDDIPTWLQDSHYIHSGYRPASNSYRKSLASLTYLHNETVNIWTHLVGACLAATAGTLLYTLVRPRYEMVTGEDVAVFARYFLGAVACLGMSATYHLICNHSEAVAKFGNRLDYMGIIFLIW
;
A
#
# COMPACT_ATOMS: atom_id res chain seq x y z
N MET A 1 -23.90 -10.01 -41.03
CA MET A 1 -23.86 -11.26 -40.26
C MET A 1 -23.93 -10.87 -38.81
N THR A 2 -25.12 -10.98 -38.21
CA THR A 2 -25.35 -10.63 -36.81
C THR A 2 -24.70 -11.70 -35.93
N THR A 3 -24.37 -11.36 -34.69
CA THR A 3 -23.68 -12.23 -33.71
C THR A 3 -24.43 -13.53 -33.38
N GLU A 4 -25.65 -13.71 -33.90
CA GLU A 4 -26.49 -14.89 -33.71
C GLU A 4 -26.18 -16.07 -34.64
N ASP A 5 -25.48 -15.86 -35.77
CA ASP A 5 -25.21 -16.92 -36.78
C ASP A 5 -23.95 -17.75 -36.51
N LYS A 6 -23.21 -17.47 -35.42
CA LYS A 6 -21.98 -18.22 -35.08
C LYS A 6 -22.30 -19.55 -34.37
N PRO A 7 -21.55 -20.64 -34.64
CA PRO A 7 -21.65 -21.89 -33.90
C PRO A 7 -21.50 -21.67 -32.39
N LEU A 8 -22.25 -22.43 -31.57
CA LEU A 8 -22.26 -22.31 -30.11
C LEU A 8 -20.87 -22.35 -29.47
N THR A 9 -19.96 -23.17 -30.01
CA THR A 9 -18.56 -23.29 -29.57
C THR A 9 -17.76 -22.02 -29.83
N GLU A 10 -17.98 -21.34 -30.96
CA GLU A 10 -17.34 -20.07 -31.27
C GLU A 10 -17.88 -18.95 -30.37
N ARG A 11 -19.19 -18.91 -30.12
CA ARG A 11 -19.81 -17.97 -29.17
C ARG A 11 -19.31 -18.16 -27.74
N ALA A 12 -19.15 -19.41 -27.30
CA ALA A 12 -18.61 -19.72 -25.97
C ALA A 12 -17.14 -19.26 -25.85
N THR A 13 -16.34 -19.46 -26.89
CA THR A 13 -14.93 -19.04 -26.92
C THR A 13 -14.81 -17.52 -26.90
N ASP A 14 -15.60 -16.82 -27.72
CA ASP A 14 -15.68 -15.35 -27.74
C ASP A 14 -16.06 -14.77 -26.36
N LEU A 15 -17.01 -15.40 -25.66
CA LEU A 15 -17.43 -14.99 -24.32
C LEU A 15 -16.33 -15.19 -23.27
N ILE A 16 -15.60 -16.31 -23.32
CA ILE A 16 -14.48 -16.59 -22.41
C ILE A 16 -13.37 -15.54 -22.62
N THR A 17 -12.94 -15.33 -23.87
CA THR A 17 -11.89 -14.34 -24.18
C THR A 17 -12.29 -12.93 -23.78
N GLN A 18 -13.54 -12.54 -24.00
CA GLN A 18 -14.03 -11.22 -23.60
C GLN A 18 -14.07 -11.06 -22.07
N THR A 19 -14.40 -12.13 -21.34
CA THR A 19 -14.40 -12.15 -19.88
C THR A 19 -12.97 -12.04 -19.33
N GLU A 20 -12.02 -12.77 -19.92
CA GLU A 20 -10.60 -12.68 -19.56
C GLU A 20 -10.02 -11.28 -19.81
N GLN A 21 -10.36 -10.66 -20.94
CA GLN A 21 -9.97 -9.28 -21.23
C GLN A 21 -10.54 -8.30 -20.20
N LYS A 22 -11.83 -8.38 -19.90
CA LYS A 22 -12.46 -7.53 -18.87
C LYS A 22 -11.84 -7.74 -17.49
N ALA A 23 -11.51 -8.97 -17.12
CA ALA A 23 -10.80 -9.27 -15.88
C ALA A 23 -9.38 -8.69 -15.85
N THR A 24 -8.69 -8.68 -17.00
CA THR A 24 -7.35 -8.09 -17.13
C THR A 24 -7.38 -6.56 -17.03
N GLU A 25 -8.47 -5.94 -17.47
CA GLU A 25 -8.70 -4.49 -17.39
C GLU A 25 -9.30 -4.05 -16.04
N ALA A 26 -9.83 -4.98 -15.25
CA ALA A 26 -10.43 -4.65 -13.96
C ALA A 26 -9.39 -4.09 -12.98
N LEU A 27 -9.71 -2.95 -12.37
CA LEU A 27 -8.87 -2.32 -11.34
C LEU A 27 -8.89 -3.10 -10.03
N THR A 28 -10.01 -3.78 -9.74
CA THR A 28 -10.18 -4.61 -8.55
C THR A 28 -10.92 -5.90 -8.87
N VAL A 29 -10.66 -6.94 -8.09
CA VAL A 29 -11.20 -8.31 -8.25
C VAL A 29 -11.75 -8.84 -6.91
N LEU A 30 -12.36 -10.04 -6.95
CA LEU A 30 -12.88 -10.72 -5.76
C LEU A 30 -11.75 -11.43 -4.99
N TRP A 31 -12.04 -11.76 -3.73
CA TRP A 31 -11.13 -12.54 -2.87
C TRP A 31 -10.69 -13.87 -3.47
N ASP A 32 -11.61 -14.59 -4.13
CA ASP A 32 -11.30 -15.89 -4.73
C ASP A 32 -10.47 -15.77 -6.01
N ASP A 33 -10.40 -14.57 -6.60
CA ASP A 33 -9.69 -14.29 -7.86
C ASP A 33 -8.26 -13.79 -7.65
N ILE A 34 -7.86 -13.46 -6.42
CA ILE A 34 -6.48 -13.09 -6.10
C ILE A 34 -5.62 -14.31 -5.79
N PRO A 35 -4.30 -14.23 -6.06
CA PRO A 35 -3.38 -15.29 -5.66
C PRO A 35 -3.33 -15.44 -4.14
N THR A 36 -3.05 -16.66 -3.68
CA THR A 36 -3.05 -17.04 -2.26
C THR A 36 -2.12 -16.20 -1.37
N TRP A 37 -1.05 -15.63 -1.92
CA TRP A 37 -0.13 -14.77 -1.17
C TRP A 37 -0.68 -13.36 -0.92
N LEU A 38 -1.75 -12.94 -1.61
CA LEU A 38 -2.53 -11.72 -1.34
C LEU A 38 -3.75 -11.99 -0.46
N GLN A 39 -4.09 -13.26 -0.23
CA GLN A 39 -5.24 -13.66 0.57
C GLN A 39 -4.95 -13.48 2.07
N ASP A 40 -5.03 -12.25 2.55
CA ASP A 40 -4.79 -11.85 3.95
C ASP A 40 -6.00 -12.04 4.89
N SER A 41 -7.20 -11.64 4.47
CA SER A 41 -8.43 -11.69 5.26
C SER A 41 -9.66 -12.10 4.44
N HIS A 42 -10.16 -13.32 4.67
CA HIS A 42 -11.35 -13.85 3.98
C HIS A 42 -12.66 -13.12 4.31
N TYR A 43 -12.65 -12.18 5.26
CA TYR A 43 -13.79 -11.32 5.58
C TYR A 43 -13.96 -10.15 4.60
N ILE A 44 -12.91 -9.84 3.82
CA ILE A 44 -12.99 -8.86 2.74
C ILE A 44 -13.30 -9.67 1.47
N HIS A 45 -14.49 -9.49 0.90
CA HIS A 45 -14.94 -10.32 -0.22
C HIS A 45 -14.56 -9.76 -1.60
N SER A 46 -14.25 -8.46 -1.69
CA SER A 46 -14.01 -7.76 -2.97
C SER A 46 -13.16 -6.51 -2.79
N GLY A 47 -12.76 -5.90 -3.91
CA GLY A 47 -12.00 -4.64 -3.91
C GLY A 47 -10.49 -4.85 -3.84
N TYR A 48 -10.03 -6.07 -4.06
CA TYR A 48 -8.61 -6.41 -4.10
C TYR A 48 -7.97 -5.95 -5.39
N ARG A 49 -6.76 -5.41 -5.31
CA ARG A 49 -5.98 -5.15 -6.52
C ARG A 49 -5.43 -6.47 -7.07
N PRO A 50 -5.53 -6.72 -8.39
CA PRO A 50 -4.90 -7.88 -8.99
C PRO A 50 -3.38 -7.79 -8.90
N ALA A 51 -2.71 -8.95 -8.99
CA ALA A 51 -1.26 -9.03 -9.07
C ALA A 51 -0.76 -8.29 -10.31
N SER A 52 -0.03 -7.20 -10.11
CA SER A 52 0.26 -6.23 -11.16
C SER A 52 1.60 -6.46 -11.84
N ASN A 53 2.56 -7.09 -11.14
CA ASN A 53 3.98 -7.17 -11.51
C ASN A 53 4.54 -5.82 -12.00
N SER A 54 4.01 -4.70 -11.49
CA SER A 54 4.32 -3.37 -12.00
C SER A 54 4.16 -2.29 -10.93
N TYR A 55 5.28 -1.69 -10.53
CA TYR A 55 5.28 -0.56 -9.60
C TYR A 55 4.48 0.63 -10.12
N ARG A 56 4.42 0.83 -11.45
CA ARG A 56 3.60 1.90 -12.04
C ARG A 56 2.11 1.65 -11.83
N LYS A 57 1.65 0.40 -11.98
CA LYS A 57 0.24 0.04 -11.70
C LYS A 57 -0.07 0.14 -10.20
N SER A 58 0.87 -0.26 -9.34
CA SER A 58 0.76 -0.07 -7.89
C SER A 58 0.65 1.42 -7.53
N LEU A 59 1.52 2.28 -8.08
CA LEU A 59 1.46 3.72 -7.86
C LEU A 59 0.18 4.35 -8.39
N ALA A 60 -0.26 3.93 -9.59
CA ALA A 60 -1.52 4.38 -10.16
C ALA A 60 -2.73 4.00 -9.30
N SER A 61 -2.62 3.03 -8.39
CA SER A 61 -3.72 2.66 -7.52
C SER A 61 -4.08 3.72 -6.47
N LEU A 62 -3.22 4.72 -6.26
CA LEU A 62 -3.55 5.87 -5.42
C LEU A 62 -4.77 6.67 -5.95
N THR A 63 -5.14 6.48 -7.21
CA THR A 63 -6.24 7.24 -7.85
C THR A 63 -7.60 6.53 -7.80
N TYR A 64 -7.69 5.31 -7.27
CA TYR A 64 -8.94 4.58 -7.13
C TYR A 64 -9.04 3.87 -5.77
N LEU A 65 -10.27 3.53 -5.36
CA LEU A 65 -10.53 2.85 -4.09
C LEU A 65 -10.33 1.35 -4.22
N HIS A 66 -9.66 0.76 -3.23
CA HIS A 66 -9.37 -0.66 -3.10
C HIS A 66 -9.16 -1.03 -1.62
N ASN A 67 -9.03 -2.32 -1.32
CA ASN A 67 -8.89 -2.85 0.04
C ASN A 67 -7.72 -2.22 0.84
N GLU A 68 -6.62 -1.89 0.17
CA GLU A 68 -5.45 -1.25 0.79
C GLU A 68 -5.49 0.29 0.86
N THR A 69 -6.51 0.96 0.34
CA THR A 69 -6.49 2.43 0.23
C THR A 69 -6.32 3.11 1.59
N VAL A 70 -7.09 2.67 2.59
CA VAL A 70 -7.02 3.23 3.94
C VAL A 70 -5.66 2.98 4.56
N ASN A 71 -5.11 1.76 4.45
CA ASN A 71 -3.79 1.41 4.98
C ASN A 71 -2.68 2.30 4.39
N ILE A 72 -2.73 2.59 3.09
CA ILE A 72 -1.75 3.50 2.48
C ILE A 72 -1.87 4.91 3.06
N TRP A 73 -3.09 5.47 3.06
CA TRP A 73 -3.29 6.88 3.41
C TRP A 73 -3.12 7.16 4.89
N THR A 74 -3.56 6.27 5.79
CA THR A 74 -3.39 6.46 7.24
C THR A 74 -1.90 6.50 7.61
N HIS A 75 -1.09 5.62 7.03
CA HIS A 75 0.34 5.59 7.27
C HIS A 75 1.07 6.75 6.58
N LEU A 76 0.72 7.09 5.33
CA LEU A 76 1.35 8.20 4.61
C LEU A 76 1.08 9.55 5.30
N VAL A 77 -0.17 9.81 5.68
CA VAL A 77 -0.54 11.02 6.42
C VAL A 77 0.15 11.03 7.78
N GLY A 78 0.17 9.90 8.49
CA GLY A 78 0.89 9.76 9.76
C GLY A 78 2.38 10.10 9.63
N ALA A 79 3.06 9.60 8.58
CA ALA A 79 4.46 9.91 8.31
C ALA A 79 4.69 11.40 8.07
N CYS A 80 3.83 12.05 7.28
CA CYS A 80 3.89 13.49 7.04
C CYS A 80 3.68 14.27 8.34
N LEU A 81 2.68 13.91 9.14
CA LEU A 81 2.40 14.56 10.43
C LEU A 81 3.58 14.40 11.41
N ALA A 82 4.20 13.22 11.49
CA ALA A 82 5.38 13.01 12.32
C ALA A 82 6.56 13.88 11.88
N ALA A 83 6.84 13.95 10.58
CA ALA A 83 7.90 14.80 10.03
C ALA A 83 7.64 16.30 10.30
N THR A 84 6.40 16.76 10.08
CA THR A 84 5.99 18.13 10.38
C THR A 84 6.08 18.43 11.87
N ALA A 85 5.57 17.55 12.74
CA ALA A 85 5.63 17.72 14.19
C ALA A 85 7.07 17.83 14.70
N GLY A 86 7.96 16.93 14.27
CA GLY A 86 9.38 16.99 14.64
C GLY A 86 10.05 18.30 14.20
N THR A 87 9.76 18.75 12.98
CA THR A 87 10.27 20.03 12.45
C THR A 87 9.75 21.23 13.25
N LEU A 88 8.44 21.26 13.56
CA LEU A 88 7.83 22.34 14.34
C LEU A 88 8.35 22.37 15.79
N LEU A 89 8.55 21.21 16.42
CA LEU A 89 9.17 21.14 17.74
C LEU A 89 10.60 21.70 17.72
N TYR A 90 11.40 21.35 16.72
CA TYR A 90 12.76 21.88 16.60
C TYR A 90 12.80 23.38 16.29
N THR A 91 11.94 23.86 15.40
CA THR A 91 12.00 25.25 14.93
C THR A 91 11.27 26.23 15.85
N LEU A 92 10.16 25.81 16.45
CA LEU A 92 9.33 26.68 17.28
C LEU A 92 9.54 26.44 18.77
N VAL A 93 9.66 25.19 19.22
CA VAL A 93 9.69 24.90 20.66
C VAL A 93 11.11 25.00 21.23
N ARG A 94 12.12 24.41 20.57
CA ARG A 94 13.52 24.43 21.06
C ARG A 94 14.08 25.83 21.35
N PRO A 95 13.82 26.89 20.57
CA PRO A 95 14.35 28.22 20.88
C PRO A 95 13.73 28.87 22.13
N ARG A 96 12.57 28.38 22.59
CA ARG A 96 11.83 28.95 23.73
C ARG A 96 12.31 28.43 25.09
N TYR A 97 13.13 27.38 25.11
CA TYR A 97 13.59 26.74 26.33
C TYR A 97 15.12 26.67 26.33
N GLU A 98 15.75 27.54 27.11
CA GLU A 98 17.21 27.66 27.19
C GLU A 98 17.88 26.41 27.79
N MET A 99 17.14 25.62 28.57
CA MET A 99 17.65 24.39 29.21
C MET A 99 17.72 23.18 28.26
N VAL A 100 17.22 23.27 27.03
CA VAL A 100 17.25 22.16 26.08
C VAL A 100 18.68 21.91 25.62
N THR A 101 19.16 20.69 25.86
CA THR A 101 20.49 20.23 25.48
C THR A 101 20.50 19.64 24.07
N GLY A 102 21.70 19.41 23.52
CA GLY A 102 21.83 18.67 22.26
C GLY A 102 21.38 17.21 22.37
N GLU A 103 21.46 16.61 23.57
CA GLU A 103 21.03 15.23 23.82
C GLU A 103 19.50 15.11 23.74
N ASP A 104 18.78 16.06 24.32
CA ASP A 104 17.32 16.14 24.21
C ASP A 104 16.89 16.18 22.73
N VAL A 105 17.54 17.05 21.95
CA VAL A 105 17.28 17.17 20.51
C VAL A 105 17.58 15.84 19.81
N ALA A 106 18.68 15.16 20.14
CA ALA A 106 19.05 13.89 19.52
C ALA A 106 18.05 12.76 19.86
N VAL A 107 17.49 12.73 21.07
CA VAL A 107 16.45 11.76 21.46
C VAL A 107 15.17 12.00 20.66
N PHE A 108 14.66 13.24 20.64
CA PHE A 108 13.46 13.57 19.87
C PHE A 108 13.65 13.35 18.37
N ALA A 109 14.81 13.71 17.82
CA ALA A 109 15.12 13.49 16.41
C ALA A 109 15.10 12.00 16.05
N ARG A 110 15.69 11.13 16.89
CA ARG A 110 15.65 9.67 16.68
C ARG A 110 14.22 9.12 16.73
N TYR A 111 13.42 9.56 17.70
CA TYR A 111 12.02 9.16 17.80
C TYR A 111 11.23 9.54 16.54
N PHE A 112 11.28 10.81 16.11
CA PHE A 112 10.55 11.25 14.92
C PHE A 112 11.08 10.61 13.63
N LEU A 113 12.39 10.40 13.52
CA LEU A 113 12.97 9.68 12.39
C LEU A 113 12.46 8.23 12.34
N GLY A 114 12.44 7.55 13.49
CA GLY A 114 11.87 6.20 13.62
C GLY A 114 10.40 6.16 13.23
N ALA A 115 9.60 7.13 13.69
CA ALA A 115 8.17 7.23 13.35
C ALA A 115 7.95 7.43 11.85
N VAL A 116 8.69 8.35 11.22
CA VAL A 116 8.64 8.59 9.77
C VAL A 116 9.07 7.35 9.00
N ALA A 117 10.15 6.68 9.41
CA ALA A 117 10.63 5.46 8.76
C ALA A 117 9.62 4.32 8.88
N CYS A 118 9.07 4.08 10.07
CA CYS A 118 8.07 3.04 10.32
C CYS A 118 6.82 3.25 9.45
N LEU A 119 6.21 4.44 9.52
CA LEU A 119 5.00 4.75 8.79
C LEU A 119 5.25 4.81 7.27
N GLY A 120 6.41 5.33 6.85
CA GLY A 120 6.80 5.36 5.44
C GLY A 120 7.04 3.97 4.85
N MET A 121 7.70 3.07 5.58
CA MET A 121 7.87 1.67 5.16
C MET A 121 6.51 0.95 5.04
N SER A 122 5.62 1.16 6.01
CA SER A 122 4.26 0.60 5.98
C SER A 122 3.43 1.09 4.79
N ALA A 123 3.37 2.42 4.59
CA ALA A 123 2.68 3.01 3.45
C ALA A 123 3.25 2.50 2.11
N THR A 124 4.57 2.34 2.04
CA THR A 124 5.24 1.78 0.85
C THR A 124 4.84 0.32 0.63
N TYR A 125 4.84 -0.51 1.68
CA TYR A 125 4.41 -1.90 1.60
C TYR A 125 2.97 -2.02 1.10
N HIS A 126 2.02 -1.35 1.75
CA HIS A 126 0.61 -1.38 1.33
C HIS A 126 0.41 -0.81 -0.08
N LEU A 127 1.27 0.09 -0.55
CA LEU A 127 1.21 0.56 -1.93
C LEU A 127 1.66 -0.52 -2.93
N ILE A 128 2.78 -1.19 -2.66
CA ILE A 128 3.42 -2.12 -3.61
C ILE A 128 3.09 -3.59 -3.39
N CYS A 129 2.30 -3.93 -2.38
CA CYS A 129 2.02 -5.32 -2.02
C CYS A 129 1.43 -6.12 -3.18
N ASN A 130 0.64 -5.50 -4.07
CA ASN A 130 0.09 -6.18 -5.24
C ASN A 130 1.11 -6.42 -6.38
N HIS A 131 2.38 -6.05 -6.24
CA HIS A 131 3.38 -6.21 -7.30
C HIS A 131 3.65 -7.68 -7.61
N SER A 132 4.33 -8.38 -6.70
CA SER A 132 4.65 -9.80 -6.84
C SER A 132 4.89 -10.40 -5.46
N GLU A 133 4.79 -11.72 -5.33
CA GLU A 133 4.95 -12.41 -4.04
C GLU A 133 6.27 -12.08 -3.34
N ALA A 134 7.38 -12.01 -4.09
CA ALA A 134 8.69 -11.67 -3.54
C ALA A 134 8.73 -10.24 -2.98
N VAL A 135 8.16 -9.27 -3.70
CA VAL A 135 8.08 -7.87 -3.28
C VAL A 135 7.17 -7.73 -2.06
N ALA A 136 6.02 -8.41 -2.06
CA ALA A 136 5.09 -8.41 -0.94
C ALA A 136 5.74 -8.99 0.33
N LYS A 137 6.40 -10.16 0.23
CA LYS A 137 7.11 -10.78 1.37
C LYS A 137 8.24 -9.90 1.90
N PHE A 138 9.03 -9.28 1.01
CA PHE A 138 10.11 -8.39 1.42
C PHE A 138 9.59 -7.11 2.08
N GLY A 139 8.59 -6.46 1.46
CA GLY A 139 7.95 -5.26 2.00
C GLY A 139 7.31 -5.51 3.36
N ASN A 140 6.62 -6.65 3.52
CA ASN A 140 6.01 -7.03 4.80
C ASN A 140 7.06 -7.18 5.92
N ARG A 141 8.24 -7.73 5.62
CA ARG A 141 9.35 -7.80 6.60
C ARG A 141 9.83 -6.41 7.01
N LEU A 142 9.98 -5.49 6.05
CA LEU A 142 10.38 -4.11 6.35
C LEU A 142 9.34 -3.38 7.19
N ASP A 143 8.06 -3.61 6.93
CA ASP A 143 6.96 -3.05 7.71
C ASP A 143 7.04 -3.49 9.19
N TYR A 144 7.18 -4.80 9.43
CA TYR A 144 7.41 -5.32 10.78
C TYR A 144 8.70 -4.78 11.43
N MET A 145 9.79 -4.64 10.68
CA MET A 145 11.02 -4.04 11.20
C MET A 145 10.83 -2.57 11.59
N GLY A 146 10.00 -1.83 10.84
CA GLY A 146 9.63 -0.46 11.17
C GLY A 146 8.98 -0.35 12.55
N ILE A 147 8.05 -1.25 12.86
CA ILE A 147 7.39 -1.30 14.17
C ILE A 147 8.42 -1.52 15.29
N ILE A 148 9.36 -2.46 15.08
CA ILE A 148 10.40 -2.76 16.07
C ILE A 148 11.29 -1.53 16.31
N PHE A 149 11.76 -0.86 15.26
CA PHE A 149 12.60 0.33 15.38
C PHE A 149 11.88 1.57 15.93
N LEU A 150 10.54 1.62 15.85
CA LEU A 150 9.78 2.70 16.48
C LEU A 150 9.63 2.48 17.99
N ILE A 151 9.49 1.22 18.42
CA ILE A 151 9.31 0.88 19.84
C ILE A 151 10.62 0.99 20.64
N TRP A 152 11.77 0.69 20.01
CA TRP A 152 13.09 0.65 20.64
C TRP A 152 13.97 1.84 20.25
#